data_AF-A0A941WSY8-F1
#
_entry.id   AF-A0A941WSY8-F1
#
_cell.length_a   1.000
_cell.length_b   1.000
_cell.length_c   1.000
_cell.angle_alpha   90.00
_cell.angle_beta   90.00
_cell.angle_gamma   90.00
#
_symmetry.space_group_name_H-M   'P 1'
#
loop_
_entity.id
_entity.type
_entity.pdbx_description
1 polymer ?
#
loop_
_entity_poly.entity_id
_entity_poly.type
_entity_poly.pdbx_seq_one_letter_code
_entity_poly.pdbx_strand_id
1 'polypeptide(L)'
;MKKNLKVIGGILGIIVVLGIVFFIVDYNRARNQEKPIFCIQNPAGMLADGGTIEYFGLGYKVIDFHTLAGFDDVKIGSWFMDYNDFKEEMEAYEKKYKENLSANEENNSNLENVIMKVDSTTIKPTSISIIITNNNDNDIGYGEEYKIQKNINGEWKYLDNLPNTSWNDIAYIMKENSETTKKLNFENTYGELGKGTYRIIKTMFSENGKNTDIYSNEFEIK
;
A
#
# COMPACT_ATOMS: atom_id res chain seq x y z
N MET A 1 37.96 -55.15 -0.84
CA MET A 1 37.31 -54.31 -1.88
C MET A 1 35.82 -54.63 -2.11
N LYS A 2 35.43 -55.85 -2.51
CA LYS A 2 34.03 -56.15 -2.89
C LYS A 2 32.98 -55.98 -1.77
N LYS A 3 33.32 -56.25 -0.50
CA LYS A 3 32.41 -56.08 0.65
C LYS A 3 32.12 -54.59 0.92
N ASN A 4 33.15 -53.74 0.89
CA ASN A 4 33.01 -52.29 1.10
C ASN A 4 32.18 -51.63 -0.02
N LEU A 5 32.34 -52.09 -1.26
CA LEU A 5 31.56 -51.58 -2.39
C LEU A 5 30.06 -51.90 -2.28
N LYS A 6 29.70 -53.10 -1.78
CA LYS A 6 28.29 -53.47 -1.51
C LYS A 6 27.67 -52.62 -0.40
N VAL A 7 28.45 -52.32 0.65
CA VAL A 7 28.00 -51.47 1.76
C VAL A 7 27.77 -50.03 1.27
N ILE A 8 28.70 -49.48 0.49
CA ILE A 8 28.57 -48.13 -0.10
C ILE A 8 27.35 -48.06 -1.03
N GLY A 9 27.16 -49.05 -1.90
CA GLY A 9 26.00 -49.12 -2.79
C GLY A 9 24.67 -49.20 -2.02
N GLY A 10 24.62 -49.95 -0.92
CA GLY A 10 23.45 -50.00 -0.05
C GLY A 10 23.12 -48.65 0.60
N ILE A 11 24.13 -47.94 1.10
CA ILE A 11 23.97 -46.61 1.69
C ILE A 11 23.46 -45.60 0.64
N LEU A 12 24.05 -45.60 -0.56
CA LEU A 12 23.60 -44.73 -1.65
C LEU A 12 22.15 -45.00 -2.05
N GLY A 13 21.75 -46.29 -2.11
CA GLY A 13 20.36 -46.66 -2.39
C GLY A 13 19.38 -46.10 -1.35
N ILE A 14 19.73 -46.15 -0.07
CA ILE A 14 18.90 -45.59 1.01
C ILE A 14 18.78 -44.07 0.87
N ILE A 15 19.87 -43.36 0.56
CA ILE A 15 19.85 -41.90 0.37
C ILE A 15 18.92 -41.51 -0.79
N VAL A 16 18.96 -42.26 -1.89
CA VAL A 16 18.08 -42.02 -3.05
C VAL A 16 16.61 -42.22 -2.68
N VAL A 17 16.29 -43.30 -1.95
CA VAL A 17 14.90 -43.55 -1.49
C VAL A 17 14.43 -42.43 -0.56
N LEU A 18 15.25 -41.98 0.38
CA LEU A 18 14.94 -40.85 1.26
C LEU A 18 14.76 -39.55 0.47
N GLY A 19 15.63 -39.28 -0.51
CA GLY A 19 15.53 -38.10 -1.37
C GLY A 19 14.21 -38.04 -2.14
N ILE A 20 13.73 -39.19 -2.64
CA ILE A 20 12.42 -39.28 -3.32
C ILE A 20 11.27 -38.98 -2.34
N VAL A 21 11.31 -39.54 -1.13
CA VAL A 21 10.27 -39.29 -0.12
C VAL A 21 10.23 -37.81 0.27
N PHE A 22 11.39 -37.21 0.53
CA PHE A 22 11.52 -35.79 0.87
C PHE A 22 11.01 -34.90 -0.26
N PHE A 23 11.41 -35.19 -1.50
CA PHE A 23 10.93 -34.48 -2.68
C PHE A 23 9.40 -34.54 -2.79
N ILE A 24 8.77 -35.70 -2.63
CA ILE A 24 7.30 -35.82 -2.74
C ILE A 24 6.60 -34.97 -1.68
N VAL A 25 7.09 -34.98 -0.44
CA VAL A 25 6.50 -34.18 0.65
C VAL A 25 6.64 -32.70 0.34
N ASP A 26 7.85 -32.23 0.05
CA ASP A 26 8.09 -30.81 -0.21
C ASP A 26 7.44 -30.34 -1.51
N TYR A 27 7.31 -31.21 -2.52
CA TYR A 27 6.56 -30.94 -3.75
C TYR A 27 5.08 -30.68 -3.46
N ASN A 28 4.46 -31.52 -2.64
CA ASN A 28 3.06 -31.30 -2.24
C ASN A 28 2.90 -30.01 -1.43
N ARG A 29 3.88 -29.67 -0.60
CA ARG A 29 3.88 -28.42 0.17
C ARG A 29 4.04 -27.19 -0.72
N ALA A 30 4.98 -27.21 -1.67
CA ALA A 30 5.16 -26.16 -2.65
C ALA A 30 3.88 -25.92 -3.47
N ARG A 31 3.23 -27.00 -3.92
CA ARG A 31 1.92 -26.90 -4.61
C ARG A 31 0.81 -26.29 -3.75
N ASN A 32 0.92 -26.40 -2.43
CA ASN A 32 0.00 -25.82 -1.47
C ASN A 32 0.47 -24.46 -0.95
N GLN A 33 1.51 -23.85 -1.54
CA GLN A 33 2.10 -22.58 -1.09
C GLN A 33 2.61 -22.62 0.36
N GLU A 34 3.13 -23.79 0.78
CA GLU A 34 3.68 -24.00 2.10
C GLU A 34 5.20 -24.17 2.07
N LYS A 35 5.87 -23.66 3.10
CA LYS A 35 7.32 -23.80 3.29
C LYS A 35 7.76 -25.27 3.29
N PRO A 36 8.89 -25.63 2.66
CA PRO A 36 9.40 -27.00 2.68
C PRO A 36 9.81 -27.44 4.09
N ILE A 37 9.72 -28.74 4.37
CA ILE A 37 10.11 -29.33 5.66
C ILE A 37 11.49 -30.01 5.56
N PHE A 38 11.80 -30.65 4.43
CA PHE A 38 13.03 -31.45 4.30
C PHE A 38 14.17 -30.72 3.57
N CYS A 39 13.96 -29.45 3.23
CA CYS A 39 15.01 -28.59 2.71
C CYS A 39 15.73 -27.83 3.84
N ILE A 40 16.96 -27.43 3.58
CA ILE A 40 17.72 -26.49 4.41
C ILE A 40 17.69 -25.13 3.72
N GLN A 41 17.39 -24.07 4.47
CA GLN A 41 17.43 -22.70 3.95
C GLN A 41 18.83 -22.33 3.48
N ASN A 42 18.92 -21.60 2.37
CA ASN A 42 20.19 -21.07 1.87
C ASN A 42 20.86 -20.20 2.96
N PRO A 43 22.11 -20.50 3.36
CA PRO A 43 22.81 -19.73 4.38
C PRO A 43 23.09 -18.28 3.97
N ALA A 44 23.00 -17.94 2.68
CA ALA A 44 23.02 -16.55 2.21
C ALA A 44 21.82 -15.73 2.73
N GLY A 45 20.76 -16.39 3.21
CA GLY A 45 19.60 -15.76 3.81
C GLY A 45 18.54 -15.35 2.79
N MET A 46 17.71 -14.41 3.20
CA MET A 46 16.62 -13.83 2.42
C MET A 46 17.16 -12.84 1.39
N LEU A 47 16.62 -12.88 0.16
CA LEU A 47 16.96 -11.93 -0.88
C LEU A 47 16.37 -10.55 -0.58
N ALA A 48 17.08 -9.50 -1.01
CA ALA A 48 16.66 -8.10 -0.83
C ALA A 48 15.63 -7.66 -1.89
N ASP A 49 14.71 -8.57 -2.24
CA ASP A 49 13.68 -8.37 -3.25
C ASP A 49 12.27 -8.29 -2.65
N GLY A 50 12.15 -8.41 -1.32
CA GLY A 50 10.87 -8.36 -0.58
C GLY A 50 10.72 -9.48 0.44
N GLY A 51 11.54 -10.53 0.34
CA GLY A 51 11.33 -11.69 1.19
C GLY A 51 11.69 -13.05 0.61
N THR A 52 12.18 -13.13 -0.64
CA THR A 52 12.38 -14.43 -1.29
C THR A 52 13.46 -15.25 -0.59
N ILE A 53 13.18 -16.54 -0.40
CA ILE A 53 14.09 -17.49 0.25
C ILE A 53 14.29 -18.72 -0.62
N GLU A 54 15.54 -19.13 -0.79
CA GLU A 54 15.89 -20.40 -1.40
C GLU A 54 16.11 -21.49 -0.35
N TYR A 55 15.71 -22.72 -0.68
CA TYR A 55 15.95 -23.91 0.13
C TYR A 55 16.51 -25.05 -0.71
N PHE A 56 17.44 -25.81 -0.14
CA PHE A 56 18.10 -26.95 -0.79
C PHE A 56 17.66 -28.27 -0.14
N GLY A 57 17.00 -29.12 -0.91
CA GLY A 57 16.64 -30.49 -0.53
C GLY A 57 17.48 -31.51 -1.28
N LEU A 58 17.45 -32.80 -0.93
CA LEU A 58 18.33 -33.81 -1.53
C LEU A 58 18.08 -34.02 -3.04
N GLY A 59 18.80 -33.28 -3.89
CA GLY A 59 18.70 -33.33 -5.35
C GLY A 59 17.71 -32.34 -5.98
N TYR A 60 17.11 -31.44 -5.20
CA TYR A 60 16.14 -30.45 -5.66
C TYR A 60 16.28 -29.12 -4.92
N LYS A 61 15.70 -28.06 -5.49
CA LYS A 61 15.64 -26.73 -4.89
C LYS A 61 14.19 -26.27 -4.78
N VAL A 62 13.87 -25.56 -3.71
CA VAL A 62 12.61 -24.82 -3.55
C VAL A 62 12.95 -23.33 -3.46
N ILE A 63 12.22 -22.48 -4.17
CA ILE A 63 12.29 -21.02 -4.06
C ILE A 63 10.90 -20.55 -3.63
N ASP A 64 10.84 -19.94 -2.46
CA ASP A 64 9.66 -19.31 -1.87
C ASP A 64 9.74 -17.81 -2.18
N PHE A 65 9.10 -17.39 -3.27
CA PHE A 65 9.15 -16.02 -3.76
C PHE A 65 8.24 -15.14 -2.92
N HIS A 66 8.76 -14.04 -2.43
CA HIS A 66 7.97 -12.99 -1.78
C HIS A 66 8.59 -11.66 -2.18
N THR A 67 8.06 -11.02 -3.23
CA THR A 67 8.70 -9.85 -3.83
C THR A 67 7.98 -8.55 -3.47
N LEU A 68 8.69 -7.43 -3.53
CA LEU A 68 8.13 -6.08 -3.33
C LEU A 68 7.06 -5.73 -4.37
N ALA A 69 7.15 -6.32 -5.57
CA ALA A 69 6.16 -6.17 -6.62
C ALA A 69 4.89 -7.02 -6.40
N GLY A 70 4.82 -7.80 -5.32
CA GLY A 70 3.67 -8.61 -4.96
C GLY A 70 3.62 -10.00 -5.61
N PHE A 71 4.64 -10.40 -6.37
CA PHE A 71 4.78 -11.78 -6.81
C PHE A 71 5.08 -12.67 -5.59
N ASP A 72 4.18 -13.61 -5.34
CA ASP A 72 4.18 -14.54 -4.21
C ASP A 72 3.82 -15.94 -4.73
N ASP A 73 4.80 -16.85 -4.73
CA ASP A 73 4.65 -18.22 -5.23
C ASP A 73 5.78 -19.13 -4.71
N VAL A 74 5.51 -20.41 -4.54
CA VAL A 74 6.51 -21.42 -4.16
C VAL A 74 6.82 -22.32 -5.35
N LYS A 75 8.03 -22.18 -5.90
CA LYS A 75 8.52 -23.01 -7.01
C LYS A 75 9.43 -24.11 -6.49
N ILE A 76 9.27 -25.31 -7.05
CA ILE A 76 10.13 -26.46 -6.78
C ILE A 76 10.67 -27.02 -8.09
N GLY A 77 11.95 -27.36 -8.12
CA GLY A 77 12.60 -27.86 -9.33
C GLY A 77 13.93 -28.54 -9.06
N SER A 78 14.71 -28.68 -10.13
CA SER A 78 16.05 -29.26 -10.03
C SER A 78 16.94 -28.49 -9.06
N TRP A 79 17.98 -29.13 -8.53
CA TRP A 79 18.97 -28.44 -7.69
C TRP A 79 19.59 -27.21 -8.38
N PHE A 80 19.69 -27.22 -9.71
CA PHE A 80 20.28 -26.15 -10.52
C PHE A 80 19.30 -25.05 -10.91
N MET A 81 18.03 -25.16 -10.51
CA MET A 81 17.04 -24.10 -10.73
C MET A 81 17.52 -22.79 -10.11
N ASP A 82 17.40 -21.69 -10.84
CA ASP A 82 17.84 -20.37 -10.41
C ASP A 82 16.67 -19.40 -10.30
N TYR A 83 16.83 -18.38 -9.45
CA TYR A 83 15.88 -17.28 -9.34
C TYR A 83 15.58 -16.65 -10.71
N ASN A 84 16.59 -16.46 -11.56
CA ASN A 84 16.44 -15.79 -12.85
C ASN A 84 15.66 -16.61 -13.89
N ASP A 85 15.48 -17.92 -13.68
CA ASP A 85 14.65 -18.76 -14.55
C ASP A 85 13.18 -18.29 -14.58
N PHE A 86 12.75 -17.54 -13.55
CA PHE A 86 11.39 -17.04 -13.37
C PHE A 86 11.24 -15.55 -13.67
N LYS A 87 12.30 -14.87 -14.13
CA LYS A 87 12.29 -13.41 -14.35
C LYS A 87 11.15 -12.97 -15.27
N GLU A 88 10.94 -13.67 -16.39
CA GLU A 88 9.88 -13.35 -17.33
C GLU A 88 8.47 -13.52 -16.72
N GLU A 89 8.28 -14.55 -15.90
CA GLU A 89 7.01 -14.80 -15.19
C GLU A 89 6.73 -13.68 -14.18
N MET A 90 7.74 -13.26 -13.42
CA MET A 90 7.65 -12.19 -12.44
C MET A 90 7.37 -10.83 -13.10
N GLU A 91 8.06 -10.52 -14.20
CA GLU A 91 7.84 -9.29 -14.97
C GLU A 91 6.43 -9.27 -15.58
N ALA A 92 5.94 -10.41 -16.07
CA ALA A 92 4.57 -10.53 -16.58
C ALA A 92 3.52 -10.34 -15.47
N TYR A 93 3.75 -10.91 -14.28
CA TYR A 93 2.91 -10.69 -13.11
C TYR A 93 2.89 -9.20 -12.72
N GLU A 94 4.06 -8.57 -12.60
CA GLU A 94 4.17 -7.15 -12.23
C GLU A 94 3.48 -6.25 -13.26
N LYS A 95 3.64 -6.54 -14.56
CA LYS A 95 2.95 -5.81 -15.62
C LYS A 95 1.43 -5.94 -15.48
N LYS A 96 0.92 -7.16 -15.31
CA LYS A 96 -0.52 -7.39 -15.11
C LYS A 96 -1.03 -6.73 -13.83
N TYR A 97 -0.25 -6.77 -12.76
CA TYR A 97 -0.59 -6.12 -11.50
C TYR A 97 -0.66 -4.60 -11.66
N LYS A 98 0.33 -3.99 -12.32
CA LYS A 98 0.35 -2.56 -12.67
C LYS A 98 -0.78 -2.17 -13.62
N GLU A 99 -1.08 -2.99 -14.62
CA GLU A 99 -2.22 -2.77 -15.53
C GLU A 99 -3.55 -2.86 -14.80
N ASN A 100 -3.72 -3.82 -13.88
CA ASN A 100 -4.90 -3.89 -13.03
C ASN A 100 -4.95 -2.72 -12.03
N LEU A 101 -3.81 -2.27 -11.51
CA LEU A 101 -3.73 -1.10 -10.64
C LEU A 101 -4.06 0.17 -11.41
N SER A 102 -3.52 0.35 -12.62
CA SER A 102 -3.79 1.50 -13.49
C SER A 102 -5.20 1.47 -14.07
N ALA A 103 -5.75 0.30 -14.40
CA ALA A 103 -7.14 0.14 -14.79
C ALA A 103 -8.07 0.35 -13.59
N ASN A 104 -7.64 0.00 -12.37
CA ASN A 104 -8.33 0.37 -11.15
C ASN A 104 -8.17 1.85 -10.83
N GLU A 105 -7.10 2.54 -11.24
CA GLU A 105 -6.90 3.99 -11.10
C GLU A 105 -7.70 4.78 -12.15
N GLU A 106 -7.77 4.33 -13.41
CA GLU A 106 -8.66 4.86 -14.45
C GLU A 106 -10.14 4.60 -14.13
N ASN A 107 -10.45 3.58 -13.32
CA ASN A 107 -11.77 3.37 -12.72
C ASN A 107 -11.86 3.84 -11.24
N ASN A 108 -10.85 4.56 -10.70
CA ASN A 108 -10.85 5.19 -9.36
C ASN A 108 -10.45 6.68 -9.42
N SER A 109 -10.95 7.42 -10.40
CA SER A 109 -11.04 8.89 -10.31
C SER A 109 -12.29 9.36 -9.56
N ASN A 110 -12.95 8.51 -8.76
CA ASN A 110 -14.12 8.86 -7.94
C ASN A 110 -13.90 10.00 -6.91
N LEU A 111 -12.70 10.59 -6.85
CA LEU A 111 -12.37 11.75 -6.02
C LEU A 111 -11.69 12.89 -6.80
N GLU A 112 -11.38 12.74 -8.10
CA GLU A 112 -10.69 13.78 -8.89
C GLU A 112 -11.61 14.97 -9.23
N ASN A 113 -12.93 14.78 -9.22
CA ASN A 113 -13.88 15.84 -9.55
C ASN A 113 -14.48 16.55 -8.32
N VAL A 114 -13.89 16.34 -7.14
CA VAL A 114 -14.27 17.09 -5.93
C VAL A 114 -13.42 18.34 -5.81
N ILE A 115 -14.06 19.50 -5.83
CA ILE A 115 -13.38 20.80 -5.79
C ILE A 115 -13.74 21.50 -4.49
N MET A 116 -12.76 22.10 -3.82
CA MET A 116 -12.98 22.95 -2.66
C MET A 116 -12.52 24.38 -2.95
N LYS A 117 -13.34 25.35 -2.58
CA LYS A 117 -13.02 26.77 -2.65
C LYS A 117 -13.33 27.45 -1.32
N VAL A 118 -12.60 28.50 -1.02
CA VAL A 118 -12.93 29.42 0.06
C VAL A 118 -13.95 30.43 -0.45
N ASP A 119 -14.98 30.70 0.34
CA ASP A 119 -15.82 31.88 0.14
C ASP A 119 -15.04 33.11 0.61
N SER A 120 -14.50 33.85 -0.36
CA SER A 120 -13.65 35.02 -0.12
C SER A 120 -14.34 36.13 0.68
N THR A 121 -15.67 36.16 0.72
CA THR A 121 -16.45 37.16 1.47
C THR A 121 -16.51 36.87 2.98
N THR A 122 -16.13 35.66 3.39
CA THR A 122 -16.28 35.17 4.77
C THR A 122 -14.97 35.09 5.55
N ILE A 123 -13.84 35.48 4.93
CA ILE A 123 -12.51 35.38 5.51
C ILE A 123 -12.42 36.26 6.76
N LYS A 124 -12.16 35.61 7.90
CA LYS A 124 -11.86 36.26 9.18
C LYS A 124 -10.67 35.57 9.84
N PRO A 125 -9.92 36.26 10.71
CA PRO A 125 -8.83 35.65 11.48
C PRO A 125 -9.24 34.39 12.27
N THR A 126 -10.51 34.27 12.68
CA THR A 126 -11.02 33.17 13.48
C THR A 126 -11.98 32.23 12.75
N SER A 127 -12.37 32.52 11.50
CA SER A 127 -13.32 31.67 10.78
C SER A 127 -13.31 31.89 9.28
N ILE A 128 -13.73 30.88 8.53
CA ILE A 128 -13.92 30.95 7.07
C ILE A 128 -15.04 30.01 6.64
N SER A 129 -15.72 30.29 5.53
CA SER A 129 -16.57 29.31 4.87
C SER A 129 -15.85 28.69 3.69
N ILE A 130 -15.97 27.37 3.56
CA ILE A 130 -15.55 26.61 2.38
C ILE A 130 -16.77 26.11 1.62
N ILE A 131 -16.67 26.10 0.31
CA ILE A 131 -17.63 25.53 -0.64
C ILE A 131 -16.99 24.28 -1.20
N ILE A 132 -17.65 23.13 -1.04
CA ILE A 132 -17.19 21.85 -1.56
C ILE A 132 -18.20 21.38 -2.60
N THR A 133 -17.72 21.11 -3.81
CA THR A 133 -18.53 20.66 -4.94
C THR A 133 -18.13 19.22 -5.29
N ASN A 134 -19.07 18.29 -5.21
CA ASN A 134 -18.92 16.92 -5.70
C ASN A 134 -19.40 16.86 -7.15
N ASN A 135 -18.50 16.79 -8.13
CA ASN A 135 -18.87 16.56 -9.54
C ASN A 135 -18.62 15.10 -9.97
N ASN A 136 -18.59 14.16 -9.02
CA ASN A 136 -18.61 12.74 -9.34
C ASN A 136 -20.06 12.23 -9.46
N ASP A 137 -20.22 11.10 -10.14
CA ASP A 137 -21.47 10.33 -10.27
C ASP A 137 -21.67 9.34 -9.09
N ASN A 138 -21.07 9.64 -7.93
CA ASN A 138 -21.20 8.86 -6.72
C ASN A 138 -21.24 9.78 -5.50
N ASP A 139 -21.86 9.32 -4.42
CA ASP A 139 -21.85 10.01 -3.14
C ASP A 139 -20.45 10.00 -2.53
N ILE A 140 -20.08 11.07 -1.82
CA ILE A 140 -18.81 11.18 -1.10
C ILE A 140 -19.01 11.59 0.35
N GLY A 141 -18.25 10.97 1.23
CA GLY A 141 -18.21 11.29 2.65
C GLY A 141 -17.14 12.34 2.98
N TYR A 142 -17.32 13.07 4.08
CA TYR A 142 -16.25 13.87 4.69
C TYR A 142 -16.51 14.09 6.19
N GLY A 143 -15.45 14.36 6.94
CA GLY A 143 -15.51 14.57 8.40
C GLY A 143 -15.56 16.04 8.84
N GLU A 144 -15.72 16.27 10.15
CA GLU A 144 -15.58 17.61 10.75
C GLU A 144 -14.16 18.15 10.69
N GLU A 145 -13.16 17.29 10.81
CA GLU A 145 -11.74 17.66 10.85
C GLU A 145 -11.31 18.43 9.61
N TYR A 146 -10.47 19.45 9.80
CA TYR A 146 -9.77 20.15 8.73
C TYR A 146 -8.35 20.53 9.16
N LYS A 147 -7.46 20.67 8.17
CA LYS A 147 -6.09 21.13 8.38
C LYS A 147 -5.87 22.48 7.71
N ILE A 148 -4.92 23.26 8.25
CA ILE A 148 -4.52 24.55 7.67
C ILE A 148 -3.03 24.53 7.38
N GLN A 149 -2.65 25.04 6.21
CA GLN A 149 -1.26 25.34 5.90
C GLN A 149 -1.06 26.84 5.69
N LYS A 150 0.08 27.34 6.14
CA LYS A 150 0.56 28.70 5.88
C LYS A 150 1.71 28.67 4.89
N ASN A 151 1.70 29.59 3.92
CA ASN A 151 2.85 29.80 3.04
C ASN A 151 3.90 30.65 3.75
N ILE A 152 5.11 30.11 3.92
CA ILE A 152 6.26 30.80 4.49
C ILE A 152 7.37 30.74 3.44
N ASN A 153 7.64 31.87 2.79
CA ASN A 153 8.70 32.02 1.77
C ASN A 153 8.59 31.01 0.61
N GLY A 154 7.38 30.68 0.17
CA GLY A 154 7.13 29.71 -0.91
C GLY A 154 6.96 28.27 -0.45
N GLU A 155 7.21 27.96 0.83
CA GLU A 155 6.97 26.63 1.41
C GLU A 155 5.66 26.58 2.20
N TRP A 156 4.87 25.53 1.99
CA TRP A 156 3.63 25.29 2.74
C TRP A 156 3.93 24.50 4.02
N LYS A 157 3.65 25.11 5.18
CA LYS A 157 3.81 24.47 6.49
C LYS A 157 2.47 24.27 7.17
N TYR A 158 2.22 23.07 7.69
CA TYR A 158 1.04 22.81 8.51
C TYR A 158 1.07 23.64 9.79
N LEU A 159 -0.08 24.16 10.17
CA LEU A 159 -0.28 24.73 11.50
C LEU A 159 -0.56 23.60 12.49
N ASP A 160 -0.03 23.75 13.70
CA ASP A 160 -0.36 22.86 14.80
C ASP A 160 -1.69 23.25 15.42
N ASN A 161 -2.48 22.25 15.81
CA ASN A 161 -3.69 22.47 16.60
C ASN A 161 -3.33 22.98 18.01
N LEU A 162 -4.24 23.73 18.62
CA LEU A 162 -4.18 24.14 20.02
C LEU A 162 -4.20 22.89 20.94
N PRO A 163 -3.54 22.95 22.11
CA PRO A 163 -3.62 21.90 23.10
C PRO A 163 -5.09 21.61 23.46
N ASN A 164 -5.46 20.33 23.54
CA ASN A 164 -6.83 19.85 23.80
C ASN A 164 -7.85 20.07 22.68
N THR A 165 -7.41 20.34 21.44
CA THR A 165 -8.31 20.27 20.27
C THR A 165 -8.90 18.86 20.16
N SER A 166 -10.23 18.79 20.09
CA SER A 166 -10.97 17.55 19.85
C SER A 166 -11.95 17.73 18.71
N TRP A 167 -12.04 16.72 17.83
CA TRP A 167 -12.98 16.69 16.72
C TRP A 167 -14.10 15.72 17.03
N ASN A 168 -15.35 16.08 16.67
CA ASN A 168 -16.41 15.09 16.69
C ASN A 168 -16.22 14.13 15.51
N ASP A 169 -16.36 12.84 15.78
CA ASP A 169 -16.33 11.82 14.75
C ASP A 169 -17.70 11.73 14.06
N ILE A 170 -17.97 12.71 13.19
CA ILE A 170 -19.20 12.82 12.42
C ILE A 170 -18.84 12.76 10.95
N ALA A 171 -19.45 11.78 10.25
CA ALA A 171 -19.39 11.67 8.79
C ALA A 171 -20.59 12.39 8.16
N TYR A 172 -20.30 13.34 7.26
CA TYR A 172 -21.28 13.97 6.38
C TYR A 172 -21.23 13.30 5.01
N ILE A 173 -22.40 13.06 4.42
CA ILE A 173 -22.53 12.53 3.07
C ILE A 173 -22.95 13.66 2.14
N MET A 174 -22.19 13.89 1.08
CA MET A 174 -22.50 14.79 -0.02
C MET A 174 -22.92 13.96 -1.23
N LYS A 175 -24.07 14.31 -1.79
CA LYS A 175 -24.63 13.59 -2.94
C LYS A 175 -23.78 13.78 -4.19
N GLU A 176 -23.85 12.83 -5.12
CA GLU A 176 -23.35 13.02 -6.48
C GLU A 176 -23.82 14.36 -7.07
N ASN A 177 -22.97 14.99 -7.90
CA ASN A 177 -23.29 16.23 -8.63
C ASN A 177 -23.93 17.35 -7.75
N SER A 178 -23.45 17.51 -6.51
CA SER A 178 -24.00 18.44 -5.53
C SER A 178 -22.94 19.35 -4.90
N GLU A 179 -23.40 20.42 -4.24
CA GLU A 179 -22.54 21.39 -3.56
C GLU A 179 -23.00 21.61 -2.13
N THR A 180 -22.04 21.86 -1.24
CA THR A 180 -22.29 22.24 0.15
C THR A 180 -21.38 23.36 0.60
N THR A 181 -21.86 24.18 1.55
CA THR A 181 -21.06 25.22 2.20
C THR A 181 -20.89 24.88 3.68
N LYS A 182 -19.64 24.86 4.16
CA LYS A 182 -19.31 24.60 5.56
C LYS A 182 -18.52 25.77 6.15
N LYS A 183 -19.04 26.31 7.25
CA LYS A 183 -18.30 27.28 8.07
C LYS A 183 -17.31 26.55 8.98
N LEU A 184 -16.06 26.96 8.95
CA LEU A 184 -14.97 26.49 9.80
C LEU A 184 -14.67 27.56 10.85
N ASN A 185 -14.61 27.17 12.12
CA ASN A 185 -14.23 28.04 13.23
C ASN A 185 -12.85 27.62 13.76
N PHE A 186 -11.88 28.51 13.64
CA PHE A 186 -10.48 28.31 14.02
C PHE A 186 -10.24 28.56 15.51
N GLU A 187 -11.09 29.33 16.19
CA GLU A 187 -10.84 29.84 17.55
C GLU A 187 -10.47 28.74 18.55
N ASN A 188 -11.13 27.58 18.45
CA ASN A 188 -10.91 26.44 19.34
C ASN A 188 -9.93 25.38 18.76
N THR A 189 -9.43 25.57 17.55
CA THR A 189 -8.56 24.60 16.85
C THR A 189 -7.18 25.18 16.55
N TYR A 190 -7.10 26.36 15.93
CA TYR A 190 -5.86 27.06 15.59
C TYR A 190 -5.73 28.45 16.25
N GLY A 191 -6.75 28.89 16.98
CA GLY A 191 -6.84 30.23 17.55
C GLY A 191 -7.15 31.30 16.50
N GLU A 192 -6.62 32.49 16.72
CA GLU A 192 -6.68 33.59 15.75
C GLU A 192 -5.49 33.52 14.79
N LEU A 193 -5.78 33.34 13.50
CA LEU A 193 -4.76 33.30 12.47
C LEU A 193 -4.24 34.71 12.18
N GLY A 194 -2.94 34.91 12.33
CA GLY A 194 -2.27 36.17 11.98
C GLY A 194 -2.20 36.43 10.48
N LYS A 195 -1.69 37.60 10.09
CA LYS A 195 -1.54 37.98 8.67
C LYS A 195 -0.73 36.96 7.86
N GLY A 196 -1.14 36.73 6.62
CA GLY A 196 -0.43 35.87 5.67
C GLY A 196 -1.35 35.13 4.71
N THR A 197 -0.74 34.27 3.89
CA THR A 197 -1.42 33.43 2.90
C THR A 197 -1.56 32.00 3.40
N TYR A 198 -2.76 31.46 3.27
CA TYR A 198 -3.16 30.17 3.82
C TYR A 198 -3.93 29.33 2.79
N ARG A 199 -4.03 28.02 3.04
CA ARG A 199 -4.97 27.11 2.37
C ARG A 199 -5.56 26.10 3.36
N ILE A 200 -6.79 25.67 3.11
CA ILE A 200 -7.49 24.65 3.89
C ILE A 200 -7.33 23.29 3.22
N ILE A 201 -7.25 22.24 4.03
CA ILE A 201 -7.23 20.85 3.60
C ILE A 201 -8.38 20.11 4.28
N LYS A 202 -9.11 19.31 3.49
CA LYS A 202 -10.19 18.42 3.94
C LYS A 202 -9.92 17.01 3.45
N THR A 203 -10.15 16.01 4.30
CA THR A 203 -10.11 14.60 3.92
C THR A 203 -11.50 14.14 3.49
N MET A 204 -11.59 13.62 2.28
CA MET A 204 -12.80 13.07 1.67
C MET A 204 -12.74 11.54 1.70
N PHE A 205 -13.90 10.90 1.85
CA PHE A 205 -14.06 9.45 1.94
C PHE A 205 -14.89 8.97 0.75
N SER A 206 -14.37 8.06 -0.07
CA SER A 206 -15.20 7.39 -1.09
C SER A 206 -15.93 6.18 -0.50
N GLU A 207 -16.97 5.70 -1.20
CA GLU A 207 -17.69 4.48 -0.83
C GLU A 207 -16.78 3.24 -0.71
N ASN A 208 -15.68 3.23 -1.47
CA ASN A 208 -14.69 2.15 -1.45
C ASN A 208 -13.73 2.21 -0.25
N GLY A 209 -13.94 3.14 0.70
CA GLY A 209 -13.11 3.31 1.90
C GLY A 209 -11.76 3.99 1.65
N LYS A 210 -11.55 4.60 0.47
CA LYS A 210 -10.35 5.37 0.16
C LYS A 210 -10.50 6.80 0.68
N ASN A 211 -9.48 7.26 1.41
CA ASN A 211 -9.40 8.62 1.92
C ASN A 211 -8.48 9.46 1.02
N THR A 212 -8.93 10.65 0.62
CA THR A 212 -8.12 11.59 -0.19
C THR A 212 -8.21 13.00 0.38
N ASP A 213 -7.06 13.66 0.50
CA ASP A 213 -7.00 15.07 0.90
C ASP A 213 -7.24 15.99 -0.31
N ILE A 214 -8.20 16.91 -0.18
CA ILE A 214 -8.47 17.99 -1.14
C ILE A 214 -8.07 19.34 -0.54
N TYR A 215 -7.69 20.27 -1.42
CA TYR A 215 -7.14 21.57 -1.05
C TYR A 215 -8.04 22.70 -1.55
N SER A 216 -8.19 23.75 -0.74
CA SER A 216 -8.84 24.98 -1.19
C SER A 216 -7.91 25.78 -2.10
N ASN A 217 -8.48 26.76 -2.82
CA ASN A 217 -7.67 27.89 -3.30
C ASN A 217 -6.98 28.61 -2.11
N GLU A 218 -5.92 29.34 -2.44
CA GLU A 218 -5.23 30.19 -1.47
C GLU A 218 -6.12 31.36 -1.03
N PHE A 219 -5.99 31.76 0.22
CA PHE A 219 -6.66 32.93 0.80
C PHE A 219 -5.72 33.73 1.70
N GLU A 220 -5.98 35.02 1.80
CA GLU A 220 -5.15 35.97 2.55
C GLU A 220 -5.89 36.52 3.77
N ILE A 221 -5.22 36.56 4.91
CA ILE A 221 -5.65 37.30 6.10
C ILE A 221 -4.82 38.59 6.19
N LYS A 222 -5.50 39.73 6.21
CA LYS A 222 -4.92 41.07 6.10
C LYS A 222 -4.74 41.80 7.43
#